data_AF-A0AA86T8T6-F1
#
_entry.id   AF-A0AA86T8T6-F1
#
_cell.length_a   1.000
_cell.length_b   1.000
_cell.length_c   1.000
_cell.angle_alpha   90.00
_cell.angle_beta   90.00
_cell.angle_gamma   90.00
#
_symmetry.space_group_name_H-M   'P 1'
#
loop_
_entity.id
_entity.type
_entity.pdbx_description
1 polymer ?
#
loop_
_entity_poly.entity_id
_entity_poly.type
_entity_poly.pdbx_seq_one_letter_code
_entity_poly.pdbx_strand_id
1 'polypeptide(L)' 'MRKQRRTKLVHEGRYLAEVDVELLVTDDEWSPYLSVQDAYKLDDVREALKKGLFRKSCG' A
#
# COMPACT_ATOMS: atom_id res chain seq x y z
N MET A 1 -11.12 -17.63 -4.33
CA MET A 1 -10.36 -16.47 -3.83
C MET A 1 -8.88 -16.68 -4.15
N ARG A 2 -8.24 -15.75 -4.86
CA ARG A 2 -6.83 -15.81 -5.27
C ARG A 2 -6.08 -14.59 -4.73
N LYS A 3 -4.83 -14.77 -4.34
CA LYS A 3 -3.95 -13.67 -3.89
C LYS A 3 -3.12 -13.16 -5.06
N GLN A 4 -3.02 -11.84 -5.21
CA GLN A 4 -2.18 -11.16 -6.20
C GLN A 4 -1.35 -10.09 -5.51
N ARG A 5 -0.02 -10.14 -5.67
CA ARG A 5 0.87 -9.06 -5.23
C ARG A 5 0.81 -7.90 -6.20
N ARG A 6 0.74 -6.69 -5.67
CA ARG A 6 0.73 -5.47 -6.47
C ARG A 6 1.44 -4.35 -5.72
N THR A 7 2.23 -3.57 -6.44
CA THR A 7 2.83 -2.35 -5.91
C THR A 7 1.81 -1.21 -5.97
N LYS A 8 1.58 -0.56 -4.83
CA LYS A 8 0.79 0.67 -4.72
C LYS A 8 1.73 1.85 -4.48
N LEU A 9 1.38 2.98 -5.09
CA LEU A 9 2.10 4.24 -4.94
C LEU A 9 1.35 5.12 -3.94
N VAL A 10 2.04 5.55 -2.88
CA VAL A 10 1.51 6.50 -1.90
C VAL A 10 2.23 7.83 -2.11
N HIS A 11 1.46 8.85 -2.49
CA HIS A 11 1.95 10.21 -2.71
C HIS A 11 1.50 11.11 -1.55
N GLU A 12 2.46 11.73 -0.86
CA GLU A 12 2.19 12.74 0.18
C GLU A 12 3.13 13.94 -0.05
N GLY A 13 2.56 15.05 -0.52
CA GLY A 13 3.32 16.25 -0.87
C GLY A 13 4.38 15.99 -1.93
N ARG A 14 5.67 16.09 -1.55
CA ARG A 14 6.82 15.85 -2.45
C ARG A 14 7.38 14.43 -2.34
N TYR A 15 6.80 13.59 -1.50
CA TYR A 15 7.29 12.24 -1.25
C TYR A 15 6.40 11.20 -1.94
N LEU A 16 7.05 10.16 -2.44
CA LEU A 16 6.44 8.99 -3.07
C LEU A 16 7.02 7.74 -2.42
N ALA A 17 6.15 6.82 -2.00
CA ALA A 17 6.55 5.50 -1.53
C ALA A 17 5.90 4.39 -2.36
N GLU A 18 6.70 3.39 -2.67
CA GLU A 18 6.26 2.12 -3.24
C GLU A 18 5.97 1.13 -2.12
N VAL A 19 4.75 0.60 -2.09
CA VAL A 19 4.31 -0.35 -1.07
C VAL A 19 3.78 -1.60 -1.76
N ASP A 20 4.44 -2.74 -1.53
CA ASP A 20 3.92 -4.03 -1.96
C ASP A 20 2.73 -4.42 -1.07
N VAL A 21 1.60 -4.76 -1.69
CA VAL A 21 0.38 -5.19 -1.00
C VAL A 21 -0.18 -6.47 -1.63
N GLU A 22 -0.94 -7.21 -0.84
CA GLU A 22 -1.68 -8.37 -1.32
C GLU A 22 -3.14 -8.02 -1.58
N LEU A 23 -3.56 -8.24 -2.82
CA LEU A 23 -4.94 -8.12 -3.26
C LEU A 23 -5.63 -9.48 -3.28
N LEU A 24 -6.87 -9.48 -2.85
CA LEU A 24 -7.74 -10.64 -2.75
C LEU A 24 -8.72 -10.60 -3.92
N VAL A 25 -8.52 -11.49 -4.89
CA VAL A 25 -9.31 -11.61 -6.11
C VAL A 25 -10.40 -12.67 -5.90
N THR A 26 -11.63 -12.30 -6.26
CA THR A 26 -12.88 -13.06 -6.17
C THR A 26 -13.64 -12.88 -7.48
N ASP A 27 -14.64 -13.72 -7.73
CA ASP A 27 -15.47 -13.66 -8.94
C ASP A 27 -16.60 -12.60 -8.84
N ASP A 28 -16.51 -11.72 -7.85
CA ASP A 28 -17.51 -10.69 -7.59
C ASP A 28 -17.19 -9.39 -8.34
N GLU A 29 -18.22 -8.60 -8.66
CA GLU A 29 -18.12 -7.36 -9.42
C GLU A 29 -17.20 -6.31 -8.76
N TRP A 30 -17.02 -6.37 -7.42
CA TRP A 30 -16.20 -5.41 -6.67
C TRP A 30 -14.76 -5.88 -6.43
N SER A 31 -14.35 -7.00 -7.03
CA SER A 31 -12.96 -7.46 -6.97
C SER A 31 -12.02 -6.54 -7.77
N PRO A 32 -10.75 -6.34 -7.34
CA PRO A 32 -10.07 -6.93 -6.19
C PRO A 32 -10.19 -6.13 -4.88
N TYR A 33 -10.19 -6.85 -3.75
CA TYR A 33 -10.16 -6.27 -2.41
C TYR A 33 -8.74 -6.16 -1.86
N LEU A 34 -8.53 -5.21 -0.95
CA LEU A 34 -7.30 -5.09 -0.18
C LEU A 34 -7.44 -5.85 1.15
N SER A 35 -6.40 -6.56 1.57
CA SER A 35 -6.33 -7.10 2.92
C SER A 35 -6.44 -5.97 3.96
N VAL A 36 -7.13 -6.21 5.07
CA VAL A 36 -7.21 -5.26 6.19
C VAL A 36 -5.80 -4.90 6.70
N GLN A 37 -4.88 -5.87 6.75
CA GLN A 37 -3.50 -5.61 7.17
C GLN A 37 -2.76 -4.69 6.20
N ASP A 38 -2.93 -4.90 4.89
CA ASP A 38 -2.31 -4.05 3.88
C ASP A 38 -2.95 -2.65 3.83
N ALA A 39 -4.24 -2.52 4.18
CA ALA A 39 -4.89 -1.23 4.36
C ALA A 39 -4.20 -0.43 5.49
N TYR A 40 -4.00 -1.05 6.66
CA TYR A 40 -3.26 -0.40 7.75
C TYR A 40 -1.81 -0.05 7.36
N LYS A 41 -1.13 -0.93 6.63
CA LYS A 41 0.22 -0.67 6.12
C LYS A 41 0.28 0.58 5.23
N LEU A 42 -0.69 0.76 4.35
CA LEU A 42 -0.77 1.94 3.49
C LEU A 42 -1.04 3.21 4.31
N ASP A 43 -1.91 3.14 5.32
CA ASP A 43 -2.17 4.25 6.24
C ASP A 43 -0.92 4.64 7.05
N ASP A 44 -0.19 3.66 7.57
CA ASP A 44 1.08 3.89 8.28
C ASP A 44 2.11 4.57 7.38
N VAL A 45 2.26 4.11 6.13
CA VAL A 45 3.18 4.74 5.16
C VAL A 45 2.75 6.17 4.86
N ARG A 46 1.45 6.41 4.64
CA ARG A 46 0.91 7.75 4.41
C ARG A 46 1.22 8.69 5.57
N GLU A 47 0.97 8.25 6.81
CA GLU A 47 1.26 9.04 8.01
C GLU A 47 2.76 9.27 8.21
N ALA A 48 3.60 8.27 7.90
CA ALA A 48 5.05 8.42 7.96
C ALA A 48 5.57 9.44 6.94
N LEU A 49 5.08 9.39 5.69
CA LEU A 49 5.44 10.36 4.66
C LEU A 49 4.99 11.78 5.05
N LYS A 50 3.76 11.92 5.54
CA LYS A 50 3.20 13.20 5.99
C LYS A 50 3.99 13.83 7.14
N LYS A 51 4.45 13.01 8.09
CA LYS A 51 5.27 13.47 9.23
C LYS A 51 6.75 13.64 8.89
N GLY A 52 7.19 13.22 7.69
CA GLY A 52 8.60 13.18 7.30
C GLY A 52 9.42 12.12 8.07
N LEU A 53 8.76 11.16 8.72
CA LEU A 53 9.37 10.10 9.52
C LEU A 53 9.60 8.84 8.66
N PHE A 54 10.33 8.98 7.56
CA PHE A 54 10.69 7.83 6.73
C PHE A 54 12.21 7.68 6.64
N ARG A 55 12.67 6.43 6.84
CA ARG A 55 14.06 6.07 6.61
C ARG A 55 14.19 5.75 5.13
N LYS A 56 15.00 6.52 4.41
CA LYS A 56 15.37 6.18 3.03
C LYS A 56 16.03 4.81 3.06
N SER A 57 15.50 3.84 2.31
CA SER A 57 16.26 2.65 1.97
C SER A 57 17.32 3.13 0.97
N CYS A 58 18.57 3.22 1.43
CA CYS A 58 19.70 3.41 0.50
C CYS A 58 19.97 2.04 -0.11
N GLY A 59 19.84 1.95 -1.43
CA GLY A 59 20.20 0.76 -2.21
C GLY A 59 21.71 0.55 -2.28
#